data_AF-A0A380JU67-F1
#
_entry.id   AF-A0A380JU67-F1
#
_cell.length_a   1.000
_cell.length_b   1.000
_cell.length_c   1.000
_cell.angle_alpha   90.00
_cell.angle_beta   90.00
_cell.angle_gamma   90.00
#
_symmetry.space_group_name_H-M   'P 1'
#
loop_
_entity.id
_entity.type
_entity.pdbx_description
1 polymer ?
#
loop_
_entity_poly.entity_id
_entity_poly.type
_entity_poly.pdbx_seq_one_letter_code
_entity_poly.pdbx_strand_id
1 'polypeptide(L)' 'MVEKASSVETKLACIEMKKAGKSNKVIMETLGIKHISQVKIW' A
#
# COMPACT_ATOMS: atom_id res chain seq x y z
N MET A 1 -11.88 -17.60 6.09
CA MET A 1 -10.45 -17.23 5.96
C MET A 1 -10.26 -16.49 4.64
N VAL A 2 -10.78 -15.26 4.55
CA VAL A 2 -10.66 -14.38 3.37
C VAL A 2 -9.95 -13.12 3.85
N GLU A 3 -8.63 -13.20 4.03
CA GLU A 3 -7.82 -12.02 4.36
C GLU A 3 -6.57 -11.89 3.49
N LYS A 4 -6.25 -12.89 2.65
CA LYS A 4 -5.04 -12.86 1.82
C LYS A 4 -5.22 -12.19 0.45
N ALA A 5 -6.43 -12.21 -0.13
CA ALA A 5 -6.67 -11.63 -1.45
C ALA A 5 -6.48 -10.10 -1.44
N SER A 6 -7.07 -9.42 -0.46
CA SER A 6 -6.95 -7.95 -0.31
C SER A 6 -5.50 -7.50 -0.07
N SER A 7 -4.68 -8.30 0.63
CA SER A 7 -3.30 -7.92 0.92
C SER A 7 -2.39 -7.91 -0.31
N VAL A 8 -2.58 -8.81 -1.29
CA VAL A 8 -1.71 -8.87 -2.47
C VAL A 8 -2.01 -7.72 -3.43
N GLU A 9 -3.29 -7.43 -3.66
CA GLU A 9 -3.73 -6.31 -4.50
C GLU A 9 -3.29 -4.97 -3.90
N THR A 10 -3.45 -4.81 -2.58
CA THR A 10 -3.01 -3.58 -1.88
C THR A 10 -1.49 -3.41 -1.94
N LYS A 11 -0.72 -4.50 -1.82
CA LYS A 11 0.74 -4.45 -1.96
C LYS A 11 1.15 -4.05 -3.37
N LEU A 12 0.51 -4.60 -4.40
CA LEU A 12 0.81 -4.26 -5.79
C LEU A 12 0.51 -2.77 -6.06
N ALA A 13 -0.65 -2.29 -5.65
CA ALA A 13 -1.03 -0.88 -5.78
C ALA A 13 -0.05 0.05 -5.03
N CYS A 14 0.41 -0.34 -3.84
CA CYS A 14 1.43 0.41 -3.09
C CYS A 14 2.73 0.55 -3.89
N ILE A 15 3.20 -0.53 -4.52
CA ILE A 15 4.42 -0.53 -5.36
C ILE A 15 4.25 0.35 -6.59
N GLU A 16 3.11 0.27 -7.29
CA GLU A 16 2.83 1.08 -8.47
C GLU A 16 2.77 2.57 -8.13
N MET A 17 2.09 2.94 -7.04
CA MET A 17 2.01 4.32 -6.58
C MET A 17 3.38 4.86 -6.16
N LYS A 18 4.22 4.05 -5.50
CA LYS A 18 5.62 4.41 -5.20
C LYS A 18 6.43 4.67 -6.46
N LYS A 19 6.32 3.79 -7.47
CA LYS A 19 6.99 3.99 -8.77
C LYS A 19 6.52 5.24 -9.48
N ALA A 20 5.24 5.62 -9.31
CA ALA A 20 4.68 6.87 -9.80
C ALA A 20 5.09 8.11 -8.98
N GLY A 21 5.97 7.97 -7.97
CA GLY A 21 6.47 9.08 -7.16
C GLY A 21 5.48 9.62 -6.14
N LYS A 22 4.42 8.87 -5.81
CA LYS A 22 3.47 9.26 -4.76
C LYS A 22 4.14 9.23 -3.40
N SER A 23 3.85 10.22 -2.56
CA SER A 23 4.34 10.25 -1.19
C SER A 23 3.66 9.16 -0.35
N ASN A 24 4.36 8.64 0.65
CA ASN A 24 3.83 7.59 1.54
C ASN A 24 2.50 7.98 2.18
N LYS A 25 2.30 9.27 2.51
CA LYS A 25 1.04 9.77 3.08
C LYS A 25 -0.14 9.56 2.13
N VAL A 26 0.04 9.88 0.84
CA VAL A 26 -0.99 9.71 -0.19
C VAL A 26 -1.31 8.23 -0.41
N ILE A 27 -0.27 7.38 -0.40
CA ILE A 27 -0.44 5.92 -0.54
C ILE A 27 -1.21 5.34 0.65
N MET A 28 -0.91 5.78 1.88
CA MET A 28 -1.62 5.34 3.08
C MET A 28 -3.10 5.72 3.05
N GLU A 29 -3.41 6.96 2.68
CA GLU A 29 -4.78 7.45 2.58
C GLU A 29 -5.58 6.73 1.50
N THR A 30 -4.96 6.50 0.33
CA THR A 30 -5.62 5.85 -0.82
C THR A 30 -5.89 4.36 -0.56
N LEU A 31 -4.94 3.67 0.08
CA LEU A 31 -4.99 2.21 0.28
C LEU A 31 -5.49 1.81 1.68
N GLY A 32 -5.85 2.78 2.52
CA GLY A 32 -6.27 2.52 3.91
C GLY A 32 -5.18 1.89 4.78
N ILE A 33 -3.90 2.09 4.43
CA ILE A 33 -2.78 1.50 5.18
C ILE A 33 -2.56 2.30 6.47
N LYS A 34 -2.73 1.64 7.61
CA LYS A 34 -2.62 2.27 8.94
C LYS A 34 -1.19 2.67 9.32
N HIS A 35 -0.19 1.92 8.84
CA HIS A 35 1.19 2.07 9.28
C HIS A 35 2.12 2.45 8.14
N ILE A 36 2.87 3.53 8.30
CA ILE A 36 3.87 3.96 7.31
C ILE A 36 4.99 2.93 7.14
N SER A 37 5.31 2.15 8.18
CA SER A 37 6.27 1.05 8.10
C SER A 37 5.86 0.01 7.07
N GLN A 38 4.56 -0.31 6.98
CA GLN A 38 4.02 -1.24 6.01
C GLN A 38 4.20 -0.71 4.59
N VAL A 39 3.89 0.58 4.36
CA VAL A 39 4.18 1.24 3.06
C VAL A 39 5.66 1.22 2.75
N LYS A 40 6.56 1.40 3.71
CA LYS A 40 8.01 1.35 3.48
C LYS A 40 8.50 -0.05 3.10
N ILE A 41 7.95 -1.09 3.71
CA ILE A 41 8.29 -2.51 3.44
C ILE A 41 7.78 -2.96 2.07
N TRP A 42 6.61 -2.48 1.65
CA TRP A 42 5.97 -2.84 0.38
C TRP A 42 6.56 -2.08 -0.79
#